data_AF-A0A929HTU8-F1
#
_entry.id   AF-A0A929HTU8-F1
#
_cell.length_a   1.000
_cell.length_b   1.000
_cell.length_c   1.000
_cell.angle_alpha   90.00
_cell.angle_beta   90.00
_cell.angle_gamma   90.00
#
_symmetry.space_group_name_H-M   'P 1'
#
loop_
_entity.id
_entity.type
_entity.pdbx_description
1 polymer ?
#
loop_
_entity_poly.entity_id
_entity_poly.type
_entity_poly.pdbx_seq_one_letter_code
_entity_poly.pdbx_strand_id
1 'polypeptide(L)'
;MKSRFAVFLVTLFLLLTWLASSPATVEWDVAGTLNLKEEARDAAMSLNGKWIFVLTEKGEILIYSLDGKLKDTISVGKSVEGIKVGPREDVLLLTSGKAKTVQIITLDFIQEINVLGSPYKGNADAPVAVATFNDFE
;
A
#
# COMPACT_ATOMS: atom_id res chain seq x y z
N MET A 1 57.87 26.59 12.57
CA MET A 1 56.44 26.74 12.90
C MET A 1 55.50 26.11 11.87
N LYS A 2 55.73 26.28 10.56
CA LYS A 2 54.83 25.79 9.49
C LYS A 2 54.62 24.25 9.47
N SER A 3 55.66 23.45 9.71
CA SER A 3 55.55 21.97 9.70
C SER A 3 54.78 21.39 10.89
N ARG A 4 54.92 21.98 12.09
CA ARG A 4 54.18 21.56 13.30
C ARG A 4 52.70 21.89 13.19
N PHE A 5 52.36 22.99 12.53
CA PHE A 5 50.98 23.39 12.25
C PHE A 5 50.31 22.45 11.23
N ALA A 6 51.03 22.04 10.19
CA ALA A 6 50.52 21.09 9.20
C ALA A 6 50.25 19.71 9.81
N VAL A 7 51.14 19.21 10.67
CA VAL A 7 50.93 17.93 11.38
C VAL A 7 49.70 18.01 12.29
N PHE A 8 49.52 19.11 13.02
CA PHE A 8 48.34 19.33 13.86
C PHE A 8 47.04 19.33 13.04
N LEU A 9 47.04 19.97 11.87
CA LEU A 9 45.88 20.02 10.97
C LEU A 9 45.52 18.64 10.40
N VAL A 10 46.51 17.83 10.03
CA VAL A 10 46.29 16.45 9.55
C VAL A 10 45.73 15.58 10.67
N THR A 11 46.29 15.65 11.88
CA THR A 11 45.77 14.90 13.03
C THR A 11 44.35 15.31 13.40
N LEU A 12 44.03 16.60 13.34
CA LEU A 12 42.68 17.10 13.59
C LEU A 12 41.70 16.59 12.53
N PHE A 13 42.12 16.60 11.26
CA PHE A 13 41.30 16.09 10.16
C PHE A 13 41.02 14.58 10.30
N LEU A 14 42.02 13.78 10.68
CA LEU A 14 41.84 12.35 10.95
C LEU A 14 40.88 12.09 12.13
N LEU A 15 40.96 12.89 13.20
CA LEU A 15 40.05 12.77 14.35
C LEU A 15 38.59 13.10 13.99
N LEU A 16 38.35 14.08 13.11
CA LEU A 16 36.99 14.41 12.65
C LEU A 16 36.38 13.29 11.79
N THR A 17 37.18 12.56 11.01
CA THR A 17 36.67 11.47 10.16
C THR A 17 36.21 10.24 10.95
N TRP A 18 36.71 10.03 12.17
CA TRP A 18 36.29 8.91 13.01
C TRP A 18 34.93 9.13 13.69
N LEU A 19 34.50 10.37 13.85
CA LEU A 19 33.22 10.74 14.48
C LEU A 19 32.03 10.71 13.49
N ALA A 20 32.27 10.57 12.19
CA ALA A 20 31.23 10.65 11.15
C ALA A 20 30.52 9.32 10.85
N SER A 21 30.86 8.24 11.55
CA SER A 21 30.22 6.92 11.35
C SER A 21 28.99 6.80 12.24
N SER A 22 27.84 7.30 11.79
CA SER A 22 26.55 6.92 12.38
C SER A 22 26.09 5.63 11.71
N PRO A 23 25.95 4.50 12.42
CA PRO A 23 25.32 3.32 11.84
C PRO A 23 23.88 3.68 11.47
N ALA A 24 23.49 3.43 10.22
CA ALA A 24 22.09 3.50 9.83
C ALA A 24 21.33 2.39 10.58
N THR A 25 20.79 2.72 11.74
CA THR A 25 19.88 1.86 12.48
C THR A 25 18.50 1.95 11.85
N VAL A 26 17.93 0.81 11.50
CA VAL A 26 16.51 0.70 11.14
C VAL A 26 15.75 0.41 12.42
N GLU A 27 14.88 1.33 12.84
CA GLU A 27 13.88 1.04 13.87
C GLU A 27 12.65 0.42 13.20
N TRP A 28 12.12 -0.65 13.77
CA TRP A 28 10.92 -1.32 13.28
C TRP A 28 9.91 -1.50 14.42
N ASP A 29 8.63 -1.44 14.08
CA ASP A 29 7.53 -1.76 14.99
C ASP A 29 6.47 -2.58 14.25
N VAL A 30 5.72 -3.39 15.00
CA VAL A 30 4.60 -4.16 14.45
C VAL A 30 3.36 -3.28 14.45
N ALA A 31 3.08 -2.64 13.31
CA ALA A 31 1.93 -1.75 13.16
C ALA A 31 0.57 -2.48 13.28
N GLY A 32 0.53 -3.80 13.05
CA GLY A 32 -0.68 -4.60 13.21
C GLY A 32 -0.51 -6.05 12.71
N THR A 33 -1.46 -6.90 13.11
CA THR A 33 -1.51 -8.32 12.71
C THR A 33 -2.92 -8.67 12.24
N LEU A 34 -3.04 -9.24 11.03
CA LEU A 34 -4.30 -9.76 10.51
C LEU A 34 -4.47 -11.23 10.90
N ASN A 35 -5.57 -11.56 11.58
CA ASN A 35 -5.93 -12.95 11.87
C ASN A 35 -6.75 -13.52 10.73
N LEU A 36 -6.16 -14.43 9.96
CA LEU A 36 -6.77 -15.04 8.79
C LEU A 36 -7.43 -16.37 9.16
N LYS A 37 -8.57 -16.67 8.53
CA LYS A 37 -9.22 -17.99 8.64
C LYS A 37 -8.56 -19.04 7.75
N GLU A 38 -7.89 -18.59 6.71
CA GLU A 38 -7.27 -19.41 5.67
C GLU A 38 -5.77 -19.12 5.63
N GLU A 39 -4.99 -20.09 5.14
CA GLU A 39 -3.55 -19.92 4.97
C GLU A 39 -3.26 -18.84 3.90
N ALA A 40 -2.43 -17.86 4.27
CA ALA A 40 -1.92 -16.89 3.34
C ALA A 40 -0.81 -17.50 2.48
N ARG A 41 -0.94 -17.32 1.17
CA ARG A 41 0.08 -17.67 0.19
C ARG A 41 1.01 -16.50 -0.11
N ASP A 42 0.45 -15.31 -0.31
CA ASP A 42 1.20 -14.09 -0.63
C ASP A 42 0.39 -12.85 -0.21
N ALA A 43 1.04 -11.70 -0.09
CA ALA A 43 0.38 -10.46 0.29
C ALA A 43 1.00 -9.23 -0.39
N ALA A 44 0.16 -8.24 -0.67
CA ALA A 44 0.57 -6.96 -1.23
C ALA A 44 -0.25 -5.82 -0.61
N MET A 45 0.28 -4.61 -0.64
CA MET A 45 -0.41 -3.41 -0.15
C MET A 45 -0.56 -2.40 -1.28
N SER A 46 -1.74 -1.79 -1.40
CA SER A 46 -1.98 -0.72 -2.37
C SER A 46 -0.99 0.43 -2.19
N LEU A 47 -0.64 1.14 -3.27
CA LEU A 47 0.33 2.24 -3.24
C LEU A 47 -0.03 3.35 -2.24
N ASN A 48 -1.32 3.60 -2.02
CA ASN A 48 -1.81 4.58 -1.04
C ASN A 48 -1.95 4.04 0.39
N GLY A 49 -1.59 2.78 0.64
CA GLY A 49 -1.69 2.12 1.95
C GLY A 49 -3.11 1.85 2.46
N LYS A 50 -4.17 2.15 1.70
CA LYS A 50 -5.56 1.98 2.17
C LYS A 50 -5.98 0.52 2.23
N TRP A 51 -5.44 -0.31 1.35
CA TRP A 51 -5.84 -1.69 1.15
C TRP A 51 -4.67 -2.67 1.33
N ILE A 52 -4.95 -3.75 2.04
CA ILE A 52 -4.07 -4.91 2.16
C ILE A 52 -4.75 -6.06 1.41
N PHE A 53 -4.03 -6.63 0.44
CA PHE A 53 -4.47 -7.74 -0.37
C PHE A 53 -3.75 -9.01 0.10
N VAL A 54 -4.51 -10.04 0.46
CA VAL A 54 -3.95 -11.33 0.88
C VAL A 54 -4.43 -12.40 -0.07
N LEU A 55 -3.52 -13.00 -0.83
CA LEU A 55 -3.79 -14.19 -1.63
C LEU A 55 -3.76 -15.42 -0.72
N THR A 56 -4.83 -16.22 -0.73
CA THR A 56 -4.94 -17.44 0.06
C THR A 56 -4.56 -18.69 -0.75
N GLU A 57 -4.22 -19.77 -0.06
CA GLU A 57 -4.01 -21.10 -0.66
C GLU A 57 -5.25 -21.64 -1.40
N LYS A 58 -6.45 -21.13 -1.08
CA LYS A 58 -7.69 -21.47 -1.78
C LYS A 58 -7.85 -20.76 -3.12
N GLY A 59 -6.97 -19.82 -3.46
CA GLY A 59 -7.06 -19.04 -4.70
C GLY A 59 -8.05 -17.89 -4.58
N GLU A 60 -8.11 -17.26 -3.41
CA GLU A 60 -8.93 -16.09 -3.12
C GLU A 60 -8.03 -14.91 -2.76
N ILE A 61 -8.40 -13.70 -3.16
CA ILE A 61 -7.80 -12.45 -2.69
C ILE A 61 -8.75 -11.86 -1.66
N LEU A 62 -8.30 -11.84 -0.40
CA LEU A 62 -8.98 -11.14 0.68
C LEU A 62 -8.54 -9.67 0.66
N ILE A 63 -9.49 -8.74 0.65
CA ILE A 63 -9.23 -7.31 0.65
C ILE A 63 -9.55 -6.76 2.05
N TYR A 64 -8.52 -6.32 2.76
CA TYR A 64 -8.65 -5.70 4.07
C TYR A 64 -8.42 -4.19 3.97
N SER A 65 -9.16 -3.40 4.76
CA SER A 65 -8.75 -2.04 5.08
C SER A 65 -7.55 -2.03 6.03
N LEU A 66 -6.85 -0.89 6.09
CA LEU A 66 -5.70 -0.70 6.98
C LEU A 66 -5.99 -0.97 8.47
N ASP A 67 -7.24 -0.78 8.92
CA ASP A 67 -7.69 -1.11 10.29
C ASP A 67 -7.93 -2.62 10.52
N GLY A 68 -7.65 -3.46 9.52
CA GLY A 68 -7.77 -4.91 9.59
C GLY A 68 -9.16 -5.48 9.38
N LYS A 69 -10.13 -4.67 8.92
CA LYS A 69 -11.46 -5.18 8.56
C LYS A 69 -11.47 -5.76 7.16
N LEU A 70 -11.99 -6.98 7.02
CA LEU A 70 -12.27 -7.58 5.71
C LEU A 70 -13.37 -6.79 5.02
N LYS A 71 -13.09 -6.31 3.80
CA LYS A 71 -14.05 -5.58 2.96
C LYS A 71 -14.62 -6.43 1.87
N ASP A 72 -13.80 -7.26 1.24
CA ASP A 72 -14.26 -8.08 0.11
C ASP A 72 -13.38 -9.32 -0.10
N THR A 73 -13.82 -10.22 -0.95
CA THR A 73 -13.12 -11.44 -1.34
C THR A 73 -13.34 -11.72 -2.83
N ILE A 74 -12.24 -11.83 -3.58
CA ILE A 74 -12.25 -12.10 -5.02
C ILE A 74 -11.70 -13.50 -5.27
N SER A 75 -12.45 -14.36 -5.98
CA SER A 75 -11.91 -15.66 -6.41
C SER A 75 -11.06 -15.48 -7.66
N VAL A 76 -9.80 -15.92 -7.61
CA VAL A 76 -8.82 -15.82 -8.72
C VAL A 76 -8.29 -17.19 -9.16
N GLY A 77 -8.69 -18.24 -8.46
CA GLY A 77 -8.35 -19.63 -8.78
C GLY A 77 -7.01 -20.07 -8.16
N LYS A 78 -6.96 -21.36 -7.81
CA LYS A 78 -5.83 -21.98 -7.06
C LYS A 78 -4.51 -22.00 -7.81
N SER A 79 -4.52 -21.79 -9.13
CA SER A 79 -3.31 -21.73 -9.95
C SER A 79 -2.51 -20.45 -9.72
N VAL A 80 -3.14 -19.39 -9.20
CA VAL A 80 -2.45 -18.14 -8.87
C VAL A 80 -1.58 -18.35 -7.64
N GLU A 81 -0.30 -18.00 -7.75
CA GLU A 81 0.69 -18.23 -6.71
C GLU A 81 1.38 -16.97 -6.19
N GLY A 82 1.21 -15.84 -6.87
CA GLY A 82 1.75 -14.56 -6.43
C GLY A 82 0.86 -13.39 -6.78
N ILE A 83 1.00 -12.32 -5.99
CA ILE A 83 0.28 -11.06 -6.13
C ILE A 83 1.26 -9.89 -6.04
N LYS A 84 1.13 -8.93 -6.94
CA LYS A 84 1.85 -7.65 -6.87
C LYS A 84 0.91 -6.50 -7.19
N VAL A 85 1.14 -5.35 -6.56
CA VAL A 85 0.46 -4.12 -6.97
C VAL A 85 1.13 -3.58 -8.23
N GLY A 86 0.30 -3.19 -9.19
CA GLY A 86 0.74 -2.56 -10.42
C GLY A 86 1.18 -1.11 -10.20
N PRO A 87 1.58 -0.41 -11.27
CA PRO A 87 1.98 0.99 -11.19
C PRO A 87 0.81 1.95 -10.89
N ARG A 88 -0.43 1.49 -11.01
CA ARG A 88 -1.64 2.23 -10.65
C ARG A 88 -2.26 1.63 -9.38
N GLU A 89 -2.93 2.47 -8.60
CA GLU A 89 -3.56 2.06 -7.32
C GLU A 89 -4.61 0.96 -7.47
N ASP A 90 -5.25 0.90 -8.62
CA ASP A 90 -6.36 0.00 -8.95
C ASP A 90 -5.92 -1.27 -9.68
N VAL A 91 -4.62 -1.51 -9.87
CA VAL A 91 -4.14 -2.65 -10.67
C VAL A 91 -3.43 -3.68 -9.79
N LEU A 92 -3.80 -4.95 -9.94
CA LEU A 92 -3.03 -6.07 -9.40
C LEU A 92 -2.51 -6.97 -10.52
N LEU A 93 -1.31 -7.49 -10.32
CA LEU A 93 -0.62 -8.45 -11.17
C LEU A 93 -0.63 -9.80 -10.45
N LEU A 94 -1.25 -10.80 -11.07
CA LEU A 94 -1.38 -12.14 -10.52
C LEU A 94 -0.55 -13.11 -11.33
N THR A 95 0.39 -13.81 -10.70
CA THR A 95 1.30 -14.72 -11.40
C THR A 95 0.90 -16.16 -11.17
N SER A 96 0.96 -16.97 -12.23
CA SER A 96 0.86 -18.42 -12.16
C SER A 96 1.99 -19.06 -12.96
N GLY A 97 2.98 -19.62 -12.29
CA GLY A 97 4.12 -20.28 -12.92
C GLY A 97 3.70 -21.56 -13.65
N LYS A 98 2.81 -22.37 -13.04
CA LYS A 98 2.30 -23.60 -13.67
C LYS A 98 1.50 -23.30 -14.95
N ALA A 99 0.63 -22.29 -14.91
CA ALA A 99 -0.14 -21.88 -16.09
C ALA A 99 0.67 -21.03 -17.07
N LYS A 100 1.86 -20.56 -16.68
CA LYS A 100 2.72 -19.63 -17.44
C LYS A 100 1.98 -18.33 -17.82
N THR A 101 1.16 -17.82 -16.91
CA THR A 101 0.35 -16.63 -17.13
C THR A 101 0.62 -15.55 -16.09
N VAL A 102 0.53 -14.30 -16.54
CA VAL A 102 0.34 -13.15 -15.66
C VAL A 102 -1.03 -12.56 -15.98
N GLN A 103 -1.92 -12.53 -14.99
CA GLN A 103 -3.22 -11.88 -15.13
C GLN A 103 -3.13 -10.46 -14.57
N ILE A 104 -3.73 -9.51 -15.27
CA ILE A 104 -3.83 -8.12 -14.84
C ILE A 104 -5.29 -7.91 -14.47
N ILE A 105 -5.56 -7.58 -13.20
CA ILE A 105 -6.91 -7.27 -12.74
C ILE A 105 -6.99 -5.80 -12.32
N THR A 106 -8.11 -5.18 -12.63
CA THR A 106 -8.45 -3.82 -12.20
C THR A 106 -9.50 -3.88 -11.10
N LEU A 107 -9.34 -3.07 -10.07
CA LEU A 107 -10.22 -2.99 -8.90
C LEU A 107 -10.99 -1.67 -8.93
N ASP A 108 -12.31 -1.74 -9.01
CA ASP A 108 -13.18 -0.59 -8.85
C ASP A 108 -13.83 -0.60 -7.46
N PHE A 109 -13.42 0.34 -6.61
CA PHE A 109 -13.96 0.49 -5.27
C PHE A 109 -15.21 1.36 -5.29
N ILE A 110 -16.39 0.73 -5.26
CA ILE A 110 -17.66 1.43 -5.15
C ILE A 110 -17.83 1.93 -3.71
N GLN A 111 -17.97 3.24 -3.54
CA GLN A 111 -18.26 3.86 -2.25
C GLN A 111 -19.69 4.38 -2.25
N GLU A 112 -20.45 3.98 -1.23
CA GLU A 112 -21.75 4.56 -0.97
C GLU A 112 -21.56 5.89 -0.26
N ILE A 113 -22.03 6.97 -0.88
CA ILE A 113 -21.99 8.31 -0.31
C ILE A 113 -23.36 8.59 0.29
N ASN A 114 -23.39 8.85 1.61
CA ASN A 114 -24.61 9.30 2.25
C ASN A 114 -24.91 10.74 1.82
N VAL A 115 -25.93 10.91 0.99
CA VAL A 115 -26.40 12.21 0.49
C VAL A 115 -27.59 12.77 1.30
N LEU A 116 -27.90 12.19 2.47
CA LEU A 116 -28.97 12.69 3.32
C LEU A 116 -28.67 14.12 3.79
N GLY A 117 -29.60 15.03 3.48
CA GLY A 117 -29.46 16.45 3.81
C GLY A 117 -28.52 17.23 2.87
N SER A 118 -27.93 16.58 1.87
CA SER A 118 -27.14 17.29 0.87
C SER A 118 -28.02 18.23 0.03
N PRO A 119 -27.53 19.43 -0.31
CA PRO A 119 -28.23 20.33 -1.21
C PRO A 119 -28.48 19.66 -2.57
N TYR A 120 -29.69 19.80 -3.12
CA TYR A 120 -30.03 19.31 -4.45
C TYR A 120 -30.66 20.42 -5.29
N LYS A 121 -30.51 20.32 -6.61
CA LYS A 121 -31.11 21.24 -7.57
C LYS A 121 -31.97 20.44 -8.54
N GLY A 122 -33.29 20.61 -8.46
CA GLY A 122 -34.26 19.86 -9.27
C GLY A 122 -35.25 19.08 -8.40
N ASN A 123 -35.98 18.14 -9.01
CA ASN A 123 -36.92 17.28 -8.31
C ASN A 123 -36.16 16.22 -7.49
N ALA A 124 -36.50 16.10 -6.20
CA ALA A 124 -35.90 15.13 -5.28
C ALA A 124 -36.20 13.67 -5.67
N ASP A 125 -37.33 13.41 -6.33
CA ASP A 125 -37.77 12.09 -6.76
C ASP A 125 -37.34 11.76 -8.21
N ALA A 126 -36.40 12.51 -8.77
CA ALA A 126 -35.88 12.22 -10.10
C ALA A 126 -35.16 10.86 -10.12
N PRO A 127 -35.28 10.08 -11.20
CA PRO A 127 -34.65 8.76 -11.29
C PRO A 127 -33.11 8.82 -11.29
N VAL A 128 -32.53 10.00 -11.56
CA VAL A 128 -31.09 10.25 -11.52
C VAL A 128 -30.83 11.59 -10.86
N ALA A 129 -29.99 11.60 -9.84
CA ALA A 129 -29.46 12.80 -9.19
C ALA A 129 -27.98 12.98 -9.56
N VAL A 130 -27.60 14.19 -9.98
CA VAL A 130 -26.20 14.57 -10.23
C VAL A 130 -25.79 15.54 -9.12
N ALA A 131 -24.84 15.14 -8.29
CA ALA A 131 -24.28 15.97 -7.22
C ALA A 131 -22.87 16.43 -7.60
N THR A 132 -22.60 17.73 -7.43
CA THR A 132 -21.25 18.31 -7.58
C THR A 132 -20.60 18.42 -6.21
N PHE A 133 -19.45 17.76 -6.05
CA PHE A 133 -18.53 17.98 -4.93
C PHE A 133 -17.44 18.93 -5.42
N ASN A 134 -17.34 20.10 -4.80
CA ASN A 134 -16.36 21.12 -5.16
C ASN A 134 -15.66 21.58 -3.89
N ASP A 135 -14.33 21.71 -3.94
CA ASP A 135 -13.44 21.85 -2.79
C ASP A 135 -13.44 23.27 -2.17
N PHE A 136 -14.51 24.04 -2.35
CA PHE A 136 -14.63 25.37 -1.73
C PHE A 136 -15.33 25.27 -0.37
N GLU A 137 -14.51 25.18 0.69
CA GLU A 137 -14.82 25.78 1.99
C GLU A 137 -14.03 27.10 2.16
#